data_AF-A0A957PD23-F1
#
_entry.id   AF-A0A957PD23-F1
#
_cell.length_a   1.000
_cell.length_b   1.000
_cell.length_c   1.000
_cell.angle_alpha   90.00
_cell.angle_beta   90.00
_cell.angle_gamma   90.00
#
_symmetry.space_group_name_H-M   'P 1'
#
loop_
_entity.id
_entity.type
_entity.pdbx_description
1 polymer ?
#
loop_
_entity_poly.entity_id
_entity_poly.type
_entity_poly.pdbx_seq_one_letter_code
_entity_poly.pdbx_strand_id
1 'polypeptide(L)'
;MSSVLTPVSSPINIISLFTGVLLREWQSIFDMAYRLYAFFTGERNRGMYEILDYETTLELVDPHGHLAHFYKRQKVRFLQDNIISFQDHAWGEGDLFSEYRCSPGVVADRYQQGDRWNILISLRETKSRGDVEEFNIQSVFRDGYTQPEEWHQVEIRHRTRHLRMKVIFPAERHCRRATLH
;
A
#
# COMPACT_ATOMS: atom_id res chain seq x y z
N MET A 1 -53.31 -26.72 -68.91
CA MET A 1 -51.93 -26.20 -68.76
C MET A 1 -51.96 -25.11 -67.69
N SER A 2 -51.49 -25.40 -66.48
CA SER A 2 -51.03 -24.39 -65.52
C SER A 2 -50.15 -25.10 -64.51
N SER A 3 -48.96 -24.55 -64.34
CA SER A 3 -47.86 -24.99 -63.49
C SER A 3 -47.77 -24.11 -62.24
N VAL A 4 -46.86 -24.50 -61.33
CA VAL A 4 -46.16 -23.70 -60.29
C VAL A 4 -47.00 -23.40 -59.02
N LEU A 5 -46.50 -23.38 -57.76
CA LEU A 5 -45.19 -23.22 -57.11
C LEU A 5 -45.17 -23.93 -55.73
N THR A 6 -44.04 -24.51 -55.35
CA THR A 6 -43.64 -24.72 -53.94
C THR A 6 -42.96 -23.45 -53.40
N PRO A 7 -43.01 -23.16 -52.08
CA PRO A 7 -42.43 -21.94 -51.53
C PRO A 7 -40.92 -22.09 -51.25
N VAL A 8 -40.23 -20.98 -51.52
CA VAL A 8 -38.80 -20.72 -51.32
C VAL A 8 -38.46 -20.66 -49.82
N SER A 9 -37.40 -21.37 -49.42
CA SER A 9 -36.79 -21.26 -48.10
C SER A 9 -35.96 -19.96 -47.98
N SER A 10 -36.16 -19.23 -46.89
CA SER A 10 -35.43 -18.01 -46.54
C SER A 10 -33.93 -18.27 -46.35
N PRO A 11 -33.03 -17.42 -46.88
CA PRO A 11 -31.60 -17.54 -46.60
C PRO A 11 -31.31 -17.03 -45.19
N ILE A 12 -30.73 -17.91 -44.36
CA ILE A 12 -30.19 -17.58 -43.05
C ILE A 12 -29.09 -16.52 -43.22
N ASN A 13 -29.15 -15.48 -42.39
CA ASN A 13 -28.25 -14.32 -42.38
C ASN A 13 -26.81 -14.73 -41.99
N ILE A 14 -26.03 -15.22 -42.97
CA ILE A 14 -24.61 -15.58 -42.80
C ILE A 14 -23.78 -14.36 -42.35
N ILE A 15 -24.21 -13.15 -42.71
CA ILE A 15 -23.52 -11.90 -42.41
C ILE A 15 -23.43 -11.63 -40.89
N SER A 16 -24.46 -11.96 -40.10
CA SER A 16 -24.46 -11.70 -38.65
C SER A 16 -23.56 -12.67 -37.85
N LEU A 17 -23.33 -13.87 -38.38
CA LEU A 17 -22.47 -14.87 -37.74
C LEU A 17 -20.98 -14.51 -37.90
N PHE A 18 -20.60 -14.01 -39.08
CA PHE A 18 -19.23 -13.60 -39.37
C PHE A 18 -18.82 -12.33 -38.61
N THR A 19 -19.73 -11.36 -38.43
CA THR A 19 -19.44 -10.15 -37.65
C THR A 19 -19.17 -10.45 -36.17
N GLY A 20 -19.87 -11.44 -35.58
CA GLY A 20 -19.68 -11.80 -34.17
C GLY A 20 -18.37 -12.54 -33.89
N VAL A 21 -17.92 -13.39 -34.82
CA VAL A 21 -16.66 -14.14 -34.69
C VAL A 21 -15.45 -13.21 -34.85
N LEU A 22 -15.48 -12.32 -35.86
CA LEU A 22 -14.42 -11.32 -36.04
C LEU A 22 -14.29 -10.42 -34.80
N LEU A 23 -15.38 -9.83 -34.30
CA LEU A 23 -15.35 -8.95 -33.12
C LEU A 23 -14.80 -9.63 -31.86
N ARG A 24 -15.05 -10.93 -31.67
CA ARG A 24 -14.58 -11.70 -30.52
C ARG A 24 -13.08 -12.00 -30.57
N GLU A 25 -12.54 -12.24 -31.77
CA GLU A 25 -11.10 -12.41 -31.97
C GLU A 25 -10.33 -11.10 -31.84
N TRP A 26 -10.93 -9.97 -32.22
CA TRP A 26 -10.33 -8.66 -31.97
C TRP A 26 -10.23 -8.37 -30.46
N GLN A 27 -11.27 -8.69 -29.68
CA GLN A 27 -11.22 -8.53 -28.22
C GLN A 27 -10.08 -9.35 -27.58
N SER A 28 -9.86 -10.59 -28.00
CA SER A 28 -8.79 -11.42 -27.45
C SER A 28 -7.39 -10.90 -27.81
N ILE A 29 -7.23 -10.36 -29.02
CA ILE A 29 -5.97 -9.72 -29.44
C ILE A 29 -5.71 -8.45 -28.62
N PHE A 30 -6.73 -7.60 -28.42
CA PHE A 30 -6.60 -6.40 -27.58
C PHE A 30 -6.29 -6.76 -26.12
N ASP A 31 -6.97 -7.75 -25.55
CA ASP A 31 -6.70 -8.25 -24.19
C ASP A 31 -5.28 -8.81 -24.07
N MET A 32 -4.83 -9.57 -25.06
CA MET A 32 -3.48 -10.13 -25.09
C MET A 32 -2.43 -9.02 -25.23
N ALA A 33 -2.64 -8.05 -26.12
CA ALA A 33 -1.76 -6.90 -26.29
C ALA A 33 -1.70 -6.04 -25.03
N TYR A 34 -2.83 -5.80 -24.37
CA TYR A 34 -2.90 -5.10 -23.09
C TYR A 34 -2.20 -5.87 -21.96
N ARG A 35 -2.38 -7.20 -21.88
CA ARG A 35 -1.66 -8.06 -20.92
C ARG A 35 -0.15 -8.04 -21.17
N LEU A 36 0.27 -8.08 -22.43
CA LEU A 36 1.68 -7.98 -22.82
C LEU A 36 2.24 -6.61 -22.44
N TYR A 37 1.53 -5.54 -22.78
CA TYR A 37 1.90 -4.17 -22.42
C TYR A 37 1.98 -3.99 -20.90
N ALA A 38 0.98 -4.45 -20.14
CA ALA A 38 0.98 -4.41 -18.68
C ALA A 38 2.11 -5.25 -18.05
N PHE A 39 2.46 -6.37 -18.69
CA PHE A 39 3.60 -7.20 -18.30
C PHE A 39 4.94 -6.49 -18.56
N PHE A 40 5.12 -5.89 -19.74
CA PHE A 40 6.33 -5.15 -20.10
C PHE A 40 6.50 -3.82 -19.36
N THR A 41 5.40 -3.15 -19.00
CA THR A 41 5.43 -1.91 -18.22
C THR A 41 5.55 -2.14 -16.71
N GLY A 42 5.39 -3.38 -16.25
CA GLY A 42 5.48 -3.75 -14.84
C GLY A 42 4.36 -3.16 -13.98
N GLU A 43 3.24 -2.74 -14.56
CA GLU A 43 2.16 -2.07 -13.82
C GLU A 43 1.46 -2.97 -12.80
N ARG A 44 1.45 -4.29 -13.02
CA ARG A 44 0.73 -5.22 -12.13
C ARG A 44 1.35 -5.41 -10.75
N ASN A 45 2.65 -5.15 -10.57
CA ASN A 45 3.39 -5.46 -9.33
C ASN A 45 3.99 -4.25 -8.60
N ARG A 46 3.59 -3.03 -8.97
CA ARG A 46 4.20 -1.80 -8.42
C ARG A 46 3.61 -1.34 -7.08
N GLY A 47 2.45 -1.86 -6.67
CA GLY A 47 1.69 -1.35 -5.52
C GLY A 47 1.01 -0.01 -5.81
N MET A 48 0.27 0.53 -4.83
CA MET A 48 -0.46 1.81 -4.98
C MET A 48 0.49 3.02 -4.96
N TYR A 49 1.64 2.89 -4.31
CA TYR A 49 2.67 3.92 -4.21
C TYR A 49 4.06 3.27 -4.08
N GLU A 50 5.11 4.02 -4.38
CA GLU A 50 6.48 3.71 -3.98
C GLU A 50 6.97 4.68 -2.91
N ILE A 51 7.85 4.21 -2.04
CA ILE A 51 8.45 5.00 -0.96
C ILE A 51 9.79 5.55 -1.47
N LEU A 52 9.87 6.86 -1.59
CA LEU A 52 11.07 7.58 -2.00
C LEU A 52 12.05 7.70 -0.84
N ASP A 53 11.54 8.08 0.34
CA ASP A 53 12.32 8.20 1.57
C ASP A 53 11.50 7.69 2.76
N TYR A 54 12.08 6.79 3.55
CA TYR A 54 11.50 6.27 4.79
C TYR A 54 12.46 6.58 5.92
N GLU A 55 12.04 7.40 6.88
CA GLU A 55 12.80 7.71 8.08
C GLU A 55 11.98 7.42 9.35
N THR A 56 12.55 6.65 10.27
CA THR A 56 12.01 6.49 11.63
C THR A 56 13.01 6.92 12.68
N THR A 57 12.49 7.50 13.74
CA THR A 57 13.22 7.77 14.97
C THR A 57 12.40 7.24 16.13
N LEU A 58 12.98 6.29 16.86
CA LEU A 58 12.49 5.83 18.14
C LEU A 58 13.38 6.45 19.22
N GLU A 59 12.79 7.20 20.14
CA GLU A 59 13.49 7.82 21.26
C GLU A 59 12.96 7.23 22.57
N LEU A 60 13.82 6.50 23.28
CA LEU A 60 13.53 6.05 24.64
C LEU A 60 13.70 7.24 25.59
N VAL A 61 12.64 7.63 26.30
CA VAL A 61 12.63 8.84 27.12
C VAL A 61 13.11 8.56 28.53
N ASP A 62 12.82 7.38 29.06
CA ASP A 62 13.23 6.98 30.40
C ASP A 62 14.11 5.72 30.41
N PRO A 63 14.94 5.53 31.46
CA PRO A 63 15.89 4.43 31.52
C PRO A 63 15.25 3.05 31.68
N HIS A 64 13.98 2.99 32.07
CA HIS A 64 13.22 1.75 32.25
C HIS A 64 12.37 1.41 31.01
N GLY A 65 12.25 2.34 30.05
CA GLY A 65 11.53 2.24 28.79
C GLY A 65 10.01 2.09 28.94
N HIS A 66 9.47 2.71 29.98
CA HIS A 66 8.03 2.92 30.16
C HIS A 66 7.46 3.94 29.16
N LEU A 67 8.30 4.81 28.61
CA LEU A 67 7.92 5.88 27.70
C LEU A 67 8.92 5.96 26.55
N ALA A 68 8.40 5.91 25.33
CA ALA A 68 9.15 6.18 24.12
C ALA A 68 8.36 7.06 23.15
N HIS A 69 9.07 7.94 22.45
CA HIS A 69 8.51 8.74 21.37
C HIS A 69 8.89 8.11 20.04
N PHE A 70 7.90 7.93 19.17
CA PHE A 70 8.09 7.42 17.84
C PHE A 70 7.76 8.49 16.81
N TYR A 71 8.70 8.76 15.93
CA TYR A 71 8.56 9.67 14.80
C TYR A 71 8.81 8.91 13.51
N LYS A 72 7.97 9.16 12.52
CA LYS A 72 8.06 8.55 11.21
C LYS A 72 7.78 9.58 10.13
N ARG A 73 8.70 9.69 9.17
CA ARG A 73 8.56 10.51 7.96
C ARG A 73 8.64 9.61 6.74
N GLN A 74 7.62 9.62 5.91
CA GLN A 74 7.56 8.85 4.67
C GLN A 74 7.22 9.73 3.49
N LYS A 75 8.16 9.89 2.56
CA LYS A 75 7.92 10.53 1.28
C LYS A 75 7.55 9.46 0.26
N VAL A 76 6.36 9.55 -0.32
CA VAL A 76 5.85 8.55 -1.26
C VAL A 76 5.50 9.20 -2.60
N ARG A 77 5.55 8.41 -3.68
CA ARG A 77 4.97 8.77 -4.96
C ARG A 77 3.86 7.80 -5.31
N PHE A 78 2.66 8.32 -5.57
CA PHE A 78 1.52 7.51 -5.98
C PHE A 78 1.71 6.96 -7.39
N LEU A 79 1.35 5.70 -7.57
CA LEU A 79 1.50 4.96 -8.83
C LEU A 79 0.14 4.69 -9.49
N GLN A 80 -0.94 5.15 -8.88
CA GLN A 80 -2.31 4.97 -9.32
C GLN A 80 -3.11 6.25 -9.10
N ASP A 81 -4.19 6.41 -9.85
CA ASP A 81 -5.15 7.49 -9.67
C ASP A 81 -6.20 7.14 -8.62
N ASN A 82 -6.91 8.15 -8.14
CA ASN A 82 -8.04 8.03 -7.23
C ASN A 82 -7.68 7.46 -5.84
N ILE A 83 -6.48 7.73 -5.35
CA ILE A 83 -6.07 7.30 -4.02
C ILE A 83 -6.63 8.26 -2.97
N ILE A 84 -7.46 7.75 -2.07
CA ILE A 84 -8.14 8.55 -1.01
C ILE A 84 -7.69 8.17 0.40
N SER A 85 -6.90 7.11 0.53
CA SER A 85 -6.44 6.59 1.81
C SER A 85 -5.00 6.09 1.74
N PHE A 86 -4.36 6.06 2.89
CA PHE A 86 -3.02 5.54 3.11
C PHE A 86 -3.07 4.57 4.29
N GLN A 87 -2.27 3.50 4.23
CA GLN A 87 -2.22 2.51 5.31
C GLN A 87 -0.86 2.57 6.00
N ASP A 88 -0.90 2.80 7.30
CA ASP A 88 0.26 2.72 8.19
C ASP A 88 0.21 1.42 9.00
N HIS A 89 1.38 0.97 9.44
CA HIS A 89 1.57 -0.26 10.20
C HIS A 89 2.45 0.01 11.42
N ALA A 90 2.04 -0.57 12.55
CA ALA A 90 2.81 -0.55 13.78
C ALA A 90 2.90 -1.95 14.38
N TRP A 91 4.02 -2.21 15.03
CA TRP A 91 4.32 -3.41 15.79
C TRP A 91 4.93 -3.00 17.11
N GLY A 92 4.71 -3.79 18.14
CA GLY A 92 5.31 -3.60 19.45
C GLY A 92 4.40 -4.05 20.57
N GLU A 93 4.94 -3.95 21.78
CA GLU A 93 4.27 -4.27 23.03
C GLU A 93 3.74 -3.00 23.71
N GLY A 94 2.87 -3.16 24.70
CA GLY A 94 2.29 -2.03 25.45
C GLY A 94 1.25 -1.21 24.65
N ASP A 95 1.06 0.04 25.05
CA ASP A 95 0.17 0.99 24.38
C ASP A 95 0.95 1.80 23.34
N LEU A 96 0.84 1.40 22.07
CA LEU A 96 1.53 2.02 20.94
C LEU A 96 0.88 3.32 20.45
N PHE A 97 -0.34 3.66 20.90
CA PHE A 97 -1.16 4.69 20.26
C PHE A 97 -1.66 5.78 21.19
N SER A 98 -1.10 5.86 22.41
CA SER A 98 -1.51 6.80 23.46
C SER A 98 -1.64 8.24 22.96
N GLU A 99 -0.75 8.66 22.04
CA GLU A 99 -0.78 9.99 21.41
C GLU A 99 -0.50 9.95 19.90
N TYR A 100 -1.12 9.00 19.19
CA TYR A 100 -0.88 8.87 17.75
C TYR A 100 -1.46 10.04 16.94
N ARG A 101 -0.60 10.70 16.16
CA ARG A 101 -0.92 11.81 15.26
C ARG A 101 -0.35 11.52 13.87
N CYS A 102 -1.06 11.94 12.83
CA CYS A 102 -0.60 11.82 11.45
C CYS A 102 -0.95 13.08 10.64
N SER A 103 -0.13 13.37 9.65
CA SER A 103 -0.39 14.38 8.63
C SER A 103 0.34 14.01 7.33
N PRO A 104 -0.22 14.26 6.13
CA PRO A 104 -1.60 14.70 5.91
C PRO A 104 -2.61 13.60 6.26
N GLY A 105 -3.88 13.99 6.26
CA GLY A 105 -4.99 13.09 6.54
C GLY A 105 -5.31 12.92 8.02
N VAL A 106 -6.22 11.99 8.29
CA VAL A 106 -6.68 11.66 9.64
C VAL A 106 -6.89 10.16 9.77
N VAL A 107 -6.71 9.64 10.98
CA VAL A 107 -7.02 8.24 11.26
C VAL A 107 -8.52 8.00 11.07
N ALA A 108 -8.85 7.11 10.15
CA ALA A 108 -10.22 6.65 9.88
C ALA A 108 -10.56 5.39 10.66
N ASP A 109 -9.59 4.49 10.85
CA ASP A 109 -9.77 3.24 11.60
C ASP A 109 -8.44 2.68 12.12
N ARG A 110 -8.51 1.83 13.15
CA ARG A 110 -7.39 1.05 13.69
C ARG A 110 -7.86 -0.35 14.02
N TYR A 111 -7.20 -1.36 13.47
CA TYR A 111 -7.52 -2.75 13.78
C TYR A 111 -6.26 -3.62 13.79
N GLN A 112 -6.29 -4.62 14.66
CA GLN A 112 -5.19 -5.57 14.80
C GLN A 112 -5.42 -6.77 13.88
N GLN A 113 -4.36 -7.20 13.19
CA GLN A 113 -4.35 -8.41 12.38
C GLN A 113 -3.07 -9.19 12.71
N GLY A 114 -3.20 -10.25 13.51
CA GLY A 114 -2.05 -10.96 14.06
C GLY A 114 -1.31 -10.10 15.08
N ASP A 115 0.02 -10.03 14.93
CA ASP A 115 0.94 -9.23 15.75
C ASP A 115 1.02 -7.75 15.32
N ARG A 116 0.30 -7.38 14.28
CA ARG A 116 0.41 -6.09 13.61
C ARG A 116 -0.85 -5.25 13.74
N TRP A 117 -0.65 -3.97 14.02
CA TRP A 117 -1.70 -2.97 13.93
C TRP A 117 -1.74 -2.34 12.54
N ASN A 118 -2.94 -2.28 11.97
CA ASN A 118 -3.21 -1.56 10.73
C ASN A 118 -3.91 -0.26 11.09
N ILE A 119 -3.36 0.85 10.62
CA ILE A 119 -3.93 2.19 10.80
C ILE A 119 -4.36 2.68 9.42
N LEU A 120 -5.66 2.86 9.24
CA LEU A 120 -6.20 3.43 8.01
C LEU A 120 -6.23 4.95 8.15
N ILE A 121 -5.53 5.66 7.26
CA ILE A 121 -5.48 7.11 7.21
C ILE A 121 -6.29 7.58 6.01
N SER A 122 -7.32 8.38 6.24
CA SER A 122 -8.05 9.08 5.18
C SER A 122 -7.28 10.33 4.77
N LEU A 123 -6.97 10.50 3.49
CA LEU A 123 -6.21 11.64 2.98
C LEU A 123 -7.01 12.94 2.94
N ARG A 124 -8.35 12.85 3.05
CA ARG A 124 -9.31 13.97 2.91
C ARG A 124 -9.27 14.68 1.55
N GLU A 125 -8.50 14.15 0.61
CA GLU A 125 -8.40 14.57 -0.77
C GLU A 125 -8.07 13.35 -1.63
N THR A 126 -8.29 13.48 -2.94
CA THR A 126 -7.97 12.44 -3.91
C THR A 126 -6.61 12.72 -4.53
N LYS A 127 -5.71 11.73 -4.46
CA LYS A 127 -4.38 11.79 -5.09
C LYS A 127 -4.39 11.07 -6.44
N SER A 128 -3.61 11.61 -7.36
CA SER A 128 -3.42 11.11 -8.71
C SER A 128 -2.07 10.44 -8.89
N ARG A 129 -1.94 9.67 -9.96
CA ARG A 129 -0.68 9.03 -10.33
C ARG A 129 0.40 10.11 -10.54
N GLY A 130 1.56 9.90 -9.92
CA GLY A 130 2.70 10.81 -10.02
C GLY A 130 2.77 11.82 -8.89
N ASP A 131 1.67 12.06 -8.16
CA ASP A 131 1.67 12.92 -6.98
C ASP A 131 2.67 12.41 -5.94
N VAL A 132 3.33 13.36 -5.30
CA VAL A 132 4.29 13.10 -4.22
C VAL A 132 3.71 13.66 -2.93
N GLU A 133 3.73 12.85 -1.88
CA GLU A 133 3.21 13.23 -0.58
C GLU A 133 4.19 12.86 0.52
N GLU A 134 4.23 13.67 1.58
CA GLU A 134 5.05 13.41 2.76
C GLU A 134 4.19 13.18 4.01
N PHE A 135 4.16 11.93 4.45
CA PHE A 135 3.50 11.53 5.69
C PHE A 135 4.43 11.72 6.88
N ASN A 136 3.96 12.48 7.85
CA ASN A 136 4.56 12.69 9.15
C ASN A 136 3.66 12.07 10.21
N ILE A 137 4.18 11.07 10.91
CA ILE A 137 3.47 10.29 11.92
C ILE A 137 4.26 10.38 13.22
N GLN A 138 3.52 10.60 14.31
CA GLN A 138 4.06 10.67 15.66
C GLN A 138 3.23 9.78 16.55
N SER A 139 3.86 9.08 17.48
CA SER A 139 3.15 8.35 18.51
C SER A 139 3.96 8.30 19.81
N VAL A 140 3.26 8.11 20.91
CA VAL A 140 3.85 7.85 22.22
C VAL A 140 3.58 6.39 22.56
N PHE A 141 4.65 5.64 22.78
CA PHE A 141 4.59 4.24 23.18
C PHE A 141 4.75 4.17 24.70
N ARG A 142 3.80 3.52 25.38
CA ARG A 142 3.86 3.28 26.82
C ARG A 142 4.09 1.81 27.10
N ASP A 143 5.02 1.53 28.01
CA ASP A 143 5.39 0.18 28.46
C ASP A 143 5.87 -0.78 27.35
N GLY A 144 6.30 -0.24 26.21
CA GLY A 144 6.72 -1.03 25.04
C GLY A 144 8.18 -1.46 25.02
N TYR A 145 9.02 -0.90 25.91
CA TYR A 145 10.47 -1.15 25.98
C TYR A 145 10.93 -1.40 27.42
N THR A 146 10.25 -2.33 28.09
CA THR A 146 10.55 -2.71 29.48
C THR A 146 11.38 -3.99 29.59
N GLN A 147 11.69 -4.63 28.46
CA GLN A 147 12.33 -5.94 28.42
C GLN A 147 13.86 -5.83 28.33
N PRO A 148 14.62 -6.85 28.77
CA PRO A 148 16.07 -6.87 28.60
C PRO A 148 16.52 -6.95 27.13
N GLU A 149 15.71 -7.59 26.29
CA GLU A 149 15.90 -7.68 24.85
C GLU A 149 14.65 -7.14 24.15
N GLU A 150 14.87 -6.25 23.20
CA GLU A 150 13.83 -5.42 22.61
C GLU A 150 14.04 -5.30 21.12
N TRP A 151 12.96 -5.01 20.40
CA TRP A 151 12.98 -4.97 18.95
C TRP A 151 12.21 -3.76 18.44
N HIS A 152 12.66 -3.25 17.30
CA HIS A 152 11.96 -2.23 16.54
C HIS A 152 11.94 -2.69 15.08
N GLN A 153 10.74 -2.87 14.53
CA GLN A 153 10.55 -3.46 13.23
C GLN A 153 9.98 -2.46 12.23
N VAL A 154 10.50 -2.52 11.00
CA VAL A 154 9.93 -1.88 9.82
C VAL A 154 9.75 -2.94 8.74
N GLU A 155 8.54 -3.08 8.21
CA GLU A 155 8.27 -3.96 7.08
C GLU A 155 8.26 -3.18 5.76
N ILE A 156 9.07 -3.60 4.79
CA ILE A 156 9.10 -3.02 3.44
C ILE A 156 8.17 -3.82 2.53
N ARG A 157 6.92 -3.33 2.38
CA ARG A 157 5.93 -3.93 1.47
C ARG A 157 5.88 -3.30 0.10
N HIS A 158 6.22 -2.02 0.03
CA HIS A 158 6.25 -1.24 -1.19
C HIS A 158 7.69 -1.06 -1.63
N ARG A 159 7.90 -0.79 -2.93
CA ARG A 159 9.24 -0.43 -3.42
C ARG A 159 9.75 0.77 -2.63
N THR A 160 10.82 0.57 -1.85
CA THR A 160 11.46 1.61 -1.04
C THR A 160 12.84 1.91 -1.59
N ARG A 161 13.14 3.19 -1.83
CA ARG A 161 14.46 3.62 -2.34
C ARG A 161 15.46 3.82 -1.22
N HIS A 162 15.05 4.49 -0.14
CA HIS A 162 15.90 4.76 1.01
C HIS A 162 15.16 4.46 2.31
N LEU A 163 15.84 3.75 3.20
CA LEU A 163 15.40 3.51 4.57
C LEU A 163 16.47 4.02 5.53
N ARG A 164 16.04 4.82 6.52
CA ARG A 164 16.84 5.25 7.65
C ARG A 164 16.09 4.98 8.93
N MET A 165 16.73 4.29 9.87
CA MET A 165 16.19 4.03 11.19
C MET A 165 17.14 4.62 12.22
N LYS A 166 16.60 5.34 13.20
CA LYS A 166 17.34 5.88 14.33
C LYS A 166 16.70 5.36 15.61
N VAL A 167 17.55 4.95 16.55
CA VAL A 167 17.14 4.65 17.93
C VAL A 167 17.99 5.51 18.84
N ILE A 168 17.34 6.32 19.66
CA ILE A 168 17.95 7.24 20.61
C ILE A 168 17.70 6.68 22.00
N PHE A 169 18.77 6.54 22.77
CA PHE A 169 18.77 6.01 24.12
C PHE A 169 19.03 7.14 25.12
N PRO A 170 18.40 7.14 26.31
CA PRO A 170 18.70 8.11 27.34
C PRO A 170 20.09 7.84 27.91
N ALA A 171 20.70 8.87 28.50
CA ALA A 171 22.07 8.81 28.99
C ALA A 171 22.28 7.70 30.03
N GLU A 172 21.25 7.35 30.81
CA GLU A 172 21.33 6.34 31.86
C GLU A 172 21.09 4.91 31.35
N ARG A 173 20.64 4.74 30.10
CA ARG A 173 20.33 3.42 29.50
C ARG A 173 21.00 3.27 28.14
N HIS A 174 22.32 3.09 28.12
CA HIS A 174 23.06 2.91 26.88
C HIS A 174 22.73 1.62 26.13
N CYS A 175 22.71 1.70 24.79
CA CYS A 175 22.68 0.53 23.92
C CYS A 175 23.93 -0.33 24.15
N ARG A 176 23.74 -1.60 24.52
CA ARG A 176 24.85 -2.55 24.71
C ARG A 176 25.19 -3.33 23.45
N ARG A 177 24.17 -3.64 22.65
CA ARG A 177 24.27 -4.42 21.41
C ARG A 177 23.07 -4.08 20.52
N ALA A 178 23.32 -3.93 19.23
CA ALA A 178 22.28 -3.82 18.21
C ALA A 178 22.55 -4.85 17.11
N THR A 179 21.53 -5.62 16.74
CA THR A 179 21.58 -6.59 15.64
C THR A 179 20.49 -6.24 14.64
N LEU A 180 20.85 -6.27 13.35
CA LEU A 180 19.91 -6.15 12.25
C LEU A 180 19.66 -7.54 11.68
N HIS A 181 18.39 -7.93 11.60
CA HIS A 181 17.94 -9.22 11.09
C HIS A 181 17.29 -9.06 9.71
#